data_AF-A0A511RJ20-F1
#
_entry.id   AF-A0A511RJ20-F1
#
_cell.length_a   1.000
_cell.length_b   1.000
_cell.length_c   1.000
_cell.angle_alpha   90.00
_cell.angle_beta   90.00
_cell.angle_gamma   90.00
#
_symmetry.space_group_name_H-M   'P 1'
#
loop_
_entity.id
_entity.type
_entity.pdbx_description
1 polymer ?
#
loop_
_entity_poly.entity_id
_entity_poly.type
_entity_poly.pdbx_seq_one_letter_code
_entity_poly.pdbx_strand_id
1 'polypeptide(L)'
;MEFNSLDIRYQEFKRGLRGYAVEEVRAYLAQLADFVAELVEEKQRLEQQVAELEESLQQHRQNEEELKRAVVAAERIARDVKQQAQREAELIVKEAQSLKEQTLREAVEHVKRVQRDLDVLRRERDLFKEQFRALLEGYLKSLENGGD
;
A
#
# COMPACT_ATOMS: atom_id res chain seq x y z
N MET A 1 47.00 5.43 -37.44
CA MET A 1 47.79 4.40 -38.13
C MET A 1 47.63 3.13 -37.34
N GLU A 2 46.82 2.19 -37.80
CA GLU A 2 46.83 0.84 -37.26
C GLU A 2 48.03 0.13 -37.87
N PHE A 3 49.07 -0.09 -37.07
CA PHE A 3 50.13 -1.02 -37.42
C PHE A 3 49.63 -2.41 -37.02
N ASN A 4 49.20 -3.20 -37.99
CA ASN A 4 48.83 -4.58 -37.72
C ASN A 4 50.11 -5.42 -37.53
N SER A 5 50.07 -6.46 -36.69
CA SER A 5 51.22 -7.34 -36.41
C SER A 5 51.92 -7.83 -37.69
N LEU A 6 51.15 -8.17 -38.73
CA LEU A 6 51.66 -8.56 -40.04
C LEU A 6 52.39 -7.42 -40.75
N ASP A 7 51.87 -6.19 -40.68
CA ASP A 7 52.51 -5.02 -41.30
C ASP A 7 53.88 -4.74 -40.66
N ILE A 8 53.99 -4.90 -39.33
CA ILE A 8 55.25 -4.77 -38.59
C ILE A 8 56.21 -5.89 -38.99
N ARG A 9 55.72 -7.14 -39.09
CA ARG A 9 56.56 -8.31 -39.38
C ARG A 9 57.12 -8.30 -40.81
N TYR A 10 56.36 -7.78 -41.77
CA TYR A 10 56.74 -7.70 -43.18
C TYR A 10 57.22 -6.31 -43.62
N GLN A 11 57.43 -5.38 -42.68
CA GLN A 11 57.92 -4.04 -42.98
C GLN A 11 59.28 -4.08 -43.69
N GLU A 12 59.36 -3.39 -44.83
CA GLU A 12 60.62 -3.23 -45.58
C GLU A 12 61.23 -1.85 -45.35
N PHE A 13 62.57 -1.81 -45.26
CA PHE A 13 63.34 -0.58 -45.12
C PHE A 13 64.33 -0.42 -46.28
N LYS A 14 64.52 0.82 -46.74
CA LYS A 14 65.55 1.14 -47.73
C LYS A 14 66.95 0.90 -47.15
N ARG A 15 67.84 0.31 -47.93
CA ARG A 15 69.24 0.08 -47.54
C ARG A 15 70.07 1.35 -47.72
N GLY A 16 70.91 1.68 -46.75
CA GLY A 16 71.82 2.83 -46.77
C GLY A 16 73.23 2.44 -46.32
N LEU A 17 74.24 3.22 -46.73
CA LEU A 17 75.63 3.03 -46.29
C LEU A 17 75.72 3.31 -44.78
N ARG A 18 76.15 2.32 -43.97
CA ARG A 18 76.15 2.31 -42.48
C ARG A 18 74.78 2.13 -41.77
N GLY A 19 73.89 1.30 -42.31
CA GLY A 19 72.65 0.90 -41.63
C GLY A 19 72.82 -0.18 -40.55
N TYR A 20 71.76 -0.44 -39.77
CA TYR A 20 71.69 -1.53 -38.81
C TYR A 20 71.76 -2.92 -39.48
N ALA A 21 72.16 -3.94 -38.72
CA ALA A 21 72.20 -5.32 -39.19
C ALA A 21 70.78 -5.82 -39.51
N VAL A 22 70.57 -6.29 -40.74
CA VAL A 22 69.24 -6.69 -41.23
C VAL A 22 68.62 -7.81 -40.40
N GLU A 23 69.42 -8.80 -39.98
CA GLU A 23 68.95 -9.92 -39.16
C GLU A 23 68.48 -9.47 -37.76
N GLU A 24 69.23 -8.57 -37.11
CA GLU A 24 68.85 -8.02 -35.80
C GLU A 24 67.56 -7.20 -35.89
N VAL A 25 67.45 -6.36 -36.94
CA VAL A 25 66.23 -5.58 -37.18
C VAL A 25 65.04 -6.51 -37.45
N ARG A 26 65.20 -7.58 -38.23
CA ARG A 26 64.13 -8.55 -38.48
C ARG A 26 63.72 -9.30 -37.22
N ALA A 27 64.66 -9.71 -36.38
CA ALA A 27 64.37 -10.37 -35.12
C ALA A 27 63.59 -9.45 -34.16
N TYR A 28 63.98 -8.18 -34.09
CA TYR A 28 63.26 -7.16 -33.31
C TYR A 28 61.85 -6.91 -33.84
N LEU A 29 61.69 -6.78 -35.17
CA LEU A 29 60.36 -6.62 -35.78
C LEU A 29 59.45 -7.81 -35.52
N ALA A 30 59.98 -9.04 -35.50
CA ALA A 30 59.20 -10.23 -35.15
C ALA A 30 58.69 -10.17 -33.69
N GLN A 31 59.58 -9.87 -32.74
CA GLN A 31 59.19 -9.71 -31.33
C GLN A 31 58.18 -8.57 -31.12
N LEU A 32 58.38 -7.44 -31.82
CA LEU A 32 57.45 -6.32 -31.77
C LEU A 32 56.09 -6.68 -32.36
N ALA A 33 56.07 -7.43 -33.46
CA ALA A 33 54.84 -7.91 -34.08
C ALA A 33 54.06 -8.85 -33.14
N ASP A 34 54.75 -9.76 -32.45
CA ASP A 34 54.12 -10.67 -31.48
C ASP A 34 53.56 -9.89 -30.29
N PHE A 35 54.33 -8.95 -29.73
CA PHE A 35 53.87 -8.09 -28.64
C PHE A 35 52.64 -7.24 -29.03
N VAL A 36 52.63 -6.67 -30.25
CA VAL A 36 51.48 -5.91 -30.74
C VAL A 36 50.26 -6.82 -30.94
N ALA A 37 50.44 -8.06 -31.36
CA ALA A 37 49.34 -9.02 -31.49
C ALA A 37 48.69 -9.31 -30.12
N GLU A 38 49.51 -9.60 -29.10
CA GLU A 38 49.02 -9.81 -27.72
C GLU A 38 48.29 -8.57 -27.18
N LEU A 39 48.83 -7.38 -27.43
CA LEU A 39 48.23 -6.12 -26.98
C LEU A 39 46.86 -5.87 -27.63
N VAL A 40 46.71 -6.23 -28.92
CA VAL A 40 45.44 -6.10 -29.64
C VAL A 40 44.40 -7.09 -29.11
N GLU A 41 44.80 -8.34 -28.85
CA GLU A 41 43.91 -9.35 -28.26
C GLU A 41 43.46 -8.94 -26.85
N GLU A 42 44.38 -8.46 -26.02
CA GLU A 42 44.06 -7.95 -24.69
C GLU A 42 43.14 -6.73 -24.74
N LYS A 43 43.39 -5.79 -25.66
CA LYS A 43 42.52 -4.63 -25.88
C LYS A 43 41.10 -5.08 -26.25
N GLN A 44 40.95 -6.00 -27.21
CA GLN A 44 39.64 -6.51 -27.63
C GLN A 44 38.91 -7.20 -26.47
N ARG A 45 39.61 -8.01 -25.68
CA ARG A 45 39.07 -8.66 -24.49
C ARG A 45 38.58 -7.63 -23.46
N LEU A 46 39.37 -6.59 -23.20
CA LEU A 46 39.02 -5.53 -22.26
C LEU A 46 37.83 -4.70 -22.77
N GLU A 47 37.79 -4.36 -24.06
CA GLU A 47 36.66 -3.66 -24.67
C GLU A 47 35.37 -4.46 -24.56
N GLN A 48 35.44 -5.78 -24.74
CA GLN A 48 34.28 -6.66 -24.58
C GLN A 48 33.81 -6.73 -23.11
N GLN A 49 34.73 -6.85 -22.16
CA GLN A 49 34.39 -6.81 -20.73
C GLN A 49 33.76 -5.48 -20.31
N VAL A 50 34.28 -4.36 -20.83
CA VAL A 50 33.70 -3.04 -20.57
C VAL A 50 32.28 -2.97 -21.11
N ALA A 51 32.03 -3.43 -22.34
CA ALA A 51 30.69 -3.43 -22.91
C ALA A 51 29.69 -4.26 -22.09
N GLU A 52 30.09 -5.46 -21.63
CA GLU A 52 29.26 -6.32 -20.77
C GLU A 52 28.96 -5.66 -19.41
N LEU A 53 29.97 -5.02 -18.80
CA LEU A 53 29.80 -4.32 -17.54
C LEU A 53 28.90 -3.07 -17.68
N GLU A 54 29.02 -2.34 -18.78
CA GLU A 54 28.18 -1.19 -19.08
C GLU A 54 26.71 -1.59 -19.28
N GLU A 55 26.45 -2.70 -19.98
CA GLU A 55 25.10 -3.25 -20.15
C GLU A 55 24.49 -3.66 -18.80
N SER A 56 25.24 -4.42 -18.01
CA SER A 56 24.81 -4.84 -16.67
C SER A 56 24.53 -3.64 -15.76
N LEU A 57 25.40 -2.63 -15.77
CA LEU A 57 25.21 -1.40 -15.01
C LEU A 57 23.95 -0.65 -15.45
N GLN A 58 23.67 -0.60 -16.74
CA GLN A 58 22.45 0.01 -17.26
C GLN A 58 21.20 -0.74 -16.78
N GLN A 59 21.20 -2.07 -16.84
CA GLN A 59 20.09 -2.89 -16.33
C GLN A 59 19.89 -2.68 -14.82
N HIS A 60 20.96 -2.66 -14.04
CA HIS A 60 20.88 -2.39 -12.60
C HIS A 60 20.31 -1.00 -12.29
N ARG A 61 20.72 0.04 -13.03
CA ARG A 61 20.16 1.40 -12.89
C ARG A 61 18.68 1.45 -13.23
N GLN A 62 18.25 0.75 -14.28
CA GLN A 62 16.83 0.67 -14.65
C GLN A 62 16.01 -0.01 -13.54
N ASN A 63 16.50 -1.14 -13.03
CA ASN A 63 15.85 -1.85 -11.91
C ASN A 63 15.80 -0.99 -10.65
N GLU A 64 16.85 -0.24 -10.34
CA GLU A 64 16.87 0.66 -9.18
C GLU A 64 15.84 1.79 -9.33
N GLU A 65 15.69 2.37 -10.51
CA GLU A 65 14.67 3.37 -10.81
C GLU A 65 13.25 2.81 -10.69
N GLU A 66 13.01 1.59 -11.16
CA GLU A 66 11.71 0.91 -10.99
C GLU A 66 11.42 0.63 -9.52
N LEU A 67 12.41 0.16 -8.77
CA LEU A 67 12.29 -0.10 -7.34
C LEU A 67 11.97 1.19 -6.58
N LYS A 68 12.65 2.31 -6.88
CA LYS A 68 12.36 3.62 -6.30
C LYS A 68 10.92 4.05 -6.57
N ARG A 69 10.42 3.88 -7.80
CA ARG A 69 9.02 4.18 -8.14
C ARG A 69 8.05 3.29 -7.38
N ALA A 70 8.36 2.00 -7.25
CA ALA A 70 7.53 1.06 -6.50
C ALA A 70 7.44 1.43 -5.02
N VAL A 71 8.55 1.83 -4.40
CA VAL A 71 8.58 2.30 -3.00
C VAL A 71 7.72 3.54 -2.82
N VAL A 72 7.88 4.56 -3.68
CA VAL A 72 7.06 5.78 -3.61
C VAL A 72 5.57 5.48 -3.81
N ALA A 73 5.23 4.57 -4.73
CA ALA A 73 3.86 4.14 -4.93
C ALA A 73 3.31 3.42 -3.69
N ALA A 74 4.08 2.52 -3.09
CA ALA A 74 3.69 1.82 -1.87
C ALA A 74 3.47 2.79 -0.69
N GLU A 75 4.34 3.79 -0.50
CA GLU A 75 4.16 4.83 0.52
C GLU A 75 2.89 5.65 0.30
N ARG A 76 2.58 5.99 -0.95
CA ARG A 76 1.35 6.70 -1.30
C ARG A 76 0.11 5.87 -1.00
N ILE A 77 0.10 4.60 -1.40
CA ILE A 77 -1.00 3.67 -1.14
C ILE A 77 -1.20 3.50 0.37
N ALA A 78 -0.12 3.33 1.13
CA ALA A 78 -0.19 3.20 2.59
C ALA A 78 -0.80 4.45 3.25
N ARG A 79 -0.44 5.65 2.75
CA ARG A 79 -1.02 6.91 3.21
C ARG A 79 -2.50 7.00 2.88
N ASP A 80 -2.89 6.66 1.65
CA ASP A 80 -4.27 6.74 1.18
C ASP A 80 -5.17 5.77 1.97
N VAL A 81 -4.70 4.53 2.20
CA VAL A 81 -5.37 3.53 3.04
C VAL A 81 -5.54 4.04 4.47
N LYS A 82 -4.49 4.60 5.07
CA LYS A 82 -4.56 5.14 6.44
C LYS A 82 -5.58 6.28 6.54
N GLN A 83 -5.58 7.20 5.57
CA GLN A 83 -6.54 8.31 5.55
C GLN A 83 -7.98 7.82 5.34
N GLN A 84 -8.19 6.83 4.46
CA GLN A 84 -9.51 6.24 4.25
C GLN A 84 -10.02 5.55 5.52
N ALA A 85 -9.19 4.71 6.14
CA ALA A 85 -9.55 4.03 7.39
C ALA A 85 -9.89 5.03 8.51
N GLN A 86 -9.17 6.15 8.60
CA GLN A 86 -9.48 7.19 9.58
C GLN A 86 -10.82 7.87 9.30
N ARG A 87 -11.12 8.22 8.04
CA ARG A 87 -12.42 8.78 7.66
C ARG A 87 -13.56 7.80 7.94
N GLU A 88 -13.39 6.52 7.59
CA GLU A 88 -14.41 5.49 7.84
C GLU A 88 -14.63 5.30 9.34
N ALA A 89 -13.57 5.29 10.16
CA ALA A 89 -13.70 5.20 11.60
C ALA A 89 -14.47 6.40 12.20
N GLU A 90 -14.17 7.61 11.75
CA GLU A 90 -14.91 8.82 12.17
C GLU A 90 -16.39 8.74 11.78
N LEU A 91 -16.69 8.21 10.60
CA LEU A 91 -18.06 8.05 10.10
C LEU A 91 -18.83 7.00 10.92
N ILE A 92 -18.22 5.85 11.20
CA ILE A 92 -18.78 4.79 12.06
C ILE A 92 -19.10 5.34 13.45
N VAL A 93 -18.17 6.10 14.06
CA VAL A 93 -18.39 6.69 15.38
C VAL A 93 -19.57 7.67 15.35
N LYS A 94 -19.64 8.52 14.32
CA LYS A 94 -20.73 9.48 14.16
C LYS A 94 -22.09 8.80 13.96
N GLU A 95 -22.15 7.75 13.14
CA GLU A 95 -23.36 6.96 12.94
C GLU A 95 -23.80 6.25 14.22
N ALA A 96 -22.87 5.64 14.95
CA ALA A 96 -23.14 4.99 16.22
C ALA A 96 -23.69 5.98 17.27
N GLN A 97 -23.13 7.19 17.32
CA GLN A 97 -23.64 8.27 18.19
C GLN A 97 -25.05 8.69 17.79
N SER A 98 -25.31 8.89 16.49
CA SER A 98 -26.64 9.26 15.98
C SER A 98 -27.69 8.19 16.30
N LEU A 99 -27.37 6.92 16.05
CA LEU A 99 -28.24 5.79 16.36
C LEU A 99 -28.50 5.67 17.87
N LYS A 100 -27.46 5.83 18.71
CA LYS A 100 -27.61 5.84 20.17
C LYS A 100 -28.61 6.91 20.60
N GLU A 101 -28.47 8.13 20.10
CA GLU A 101 -29.37 9.22 20.45
C GLU A 101 -30.81 8.95 19.99
N GLN A 102 -30.98 8.41 18.78
CA GLN A 102 -32.30 8.03 18.29
C GLN A 102 -32.94 6.97 19.18
N THR A 103 -32.24 5.87 19.45
CA THR A 103 -32.73 4.78 20.30
C THR A 103 -33.07 5.29 21.71
N LEU A 104 -32.26 6.18 22.27
CA LEU A 104 -32.54 6.77 23.58
C LEU A 104 -33.81 7.62 23.56
N ARG A 105 -34.01 8.44 22.52
CA ARG A 105 -35.23 9.24 22.35
C ARG A 105 -36.46 8.34 22.25
N GLU A 106 -36.39 7.30 21.43
CA GLU A 106 -37.48 6.33 21.26
C GLU A 106 -37.81 5.61 22.59
N ALA A 107 -36.79 5.18 23.33
CA ALA A 107 -36.96 4.54 24.63
C ALA A 107 -37.62 5.49 25.65
N VAL A 108 -37.19 6.76 25.72
CA VAL A 108 -37.78 7.77 26.61
C VAL A 108 -39.25 8.00 26.27
N GLU A 109 -39.59 8.14 24.98
CA GLU A 109 -40.98 8.34 24.56
C GLU A 109 -41.84 7.10 24.82
N HIS A 110 -41.29 5.90 24.68
CA HIS A 110 -41.97 4.66 25.05
C HIS A 110 -42.26 4.61 26.56
N VAL A 111 -41.27 4.92 27.41
CA VAL A 111 -41.47 4.96 28.87
C VAL A 111 -42.56 5.97 29.26
N LYS A 112 -42.54 7.17 28.68
CA LYS A 112 -43.59 8.19 28.91
C LYS A 112 -44.98 7.71 28.48
N ARG A 113 -45.08 6.94 27.40
CA ARG A 113 -46.35 6.36 26.95
C ARG A 113 -46.86 5.34 27.97
N VAL A 114 -46.02 4.38 28.34
CA VAL A 114 -46.37 3.35 29.32
C VAL A 114 -46.76 3.95 30.67
N GLN A 115 -46.07 5.00 31.13
CA GLN A 115 -46.46 5.72 32.35
C GLN A 115 -47.85 6.35 32.26
N ARG A 116 -48.17 7.01 31.12
CA ARG A 116 -49.50 7.58 30.90
C ARG A 116 -50.58 6.49 30.88
N ASP A 117 -50.34 5.39 30.17
CA ASP A 117 -51.29 4.27 30.09
C ASP A 117 -51.53 3.66 31.48
N LEU A 118 -50.47 3.53 32.28
CA LEU A 118 -50.54 3.03 33.64
C LEU A 118 -51.32 3.96 34.59
N ASP A 119 -51.17 5.28 34.44
CA ASP A 119 -51.95 6.25 35.19
C ASP A 119 -53.44 6.24 34.81
N VAL A 120 -53.75 6.05 33.53
CA VAL A 120 -55.14 5.88 33.05
C VAL A 120 -55.75 4.62 33.66
N LEU A 121 -55.08 3.47 33.55
CA LEU A 121 -55.55 2.19 34.11
C LEU A 121 -55.77 2.26 35.63
N ARG A 122 -54.91 2.98 36.36
CA ARG A 122 -55.08 3.20 37.80
C ARG A 122 -56.37 3.97 38.11
N ARG A 123 -56.66 5.03 37.36
CA ARG A 123 -57.89 5.82 37.51
C ARG A 123 -59.13 4.99 37.17
N GLU A 124 -59.10 4.22 36.10
CA GLU A 124 -60.20 3.32 35.71
C GLU A 124 -60.46 2.27 36.78
N ARG A 125 -59.41 1.66 37.33
CA ARG A 125 -59.52 0.72 38.45
C ARG A 125 -60.16 1.37 39.67
N ASP A 126 -59.75 2.58 40.03
CA ASP A 126 -60.26 3.26 41.23
C ASP A 126 -61.74 3.64 41.05
N LEU A 127 -62.11 4.15 39.86
CA LEU A 127 -63.50 4.41 39.50
C LEU A 127 -64.35 3.13 39.56
N PHE A 128 -63.85 2.03 38.98
CA PHE A 128 -64.54 0.74 39.03
C PHE A 128 -64.76 0.26 40.47
N LYS A 129 -63.75 0.39 41.34
CA LYS A 129 -63.87 0.04 42.76
C LYS A 129 -64.95 0.86 43.47
N GLU A 130 -65.00 2.17 43.22
CA GLU A 130 -66.03 3.05 43.80
C GLU A 130 -67.43 2.69 43.30
N GLN A 131 -67.60 2.49 41.99
CA GLN A 131 -68.87 2.10 41.38
C GLN A 131 -69.34 0.73 41.89
N PHE A 132 -68.44 -0.24 42.00
CA PHE A 132 -68.76 -1.57 42.49
C PHE A 132 -69.14 -1.56 43.98
N ARG A 133 -68.45 -0.76 44.79
CA ARG A 133 -68.81 -0.55 46.20
C ARG A 133 -70.21 0.06 46.34
N ALA A 134 -70.50 1.13 45.60
CA ALA A 134 -71.80 1.78 45.62
C ALA A 134 -72.93 0.82 45.18
N LEU A 135 -72.67 -0.04 44.19
CA LEU A 135 -73.60 -1.07 43.76
C LEU A 135 -73.91 -2.08 44.88
N LEU A 136 -72.87 -2.58 45.57
CA LEU A 136 -73.02 -3.52 46.68
C LEU A 136 -73.76 -2.89 47.88
N GLU A 137 -73.45 -1.64 48.21
CA GLU A 137 -74.15 -0.88 49.26
C GLU A 137 -75.64 -0.69 48.89
N GLY A 138 -75.94 -0.44 47.61
CA GLY A 138 -77.31 -0.40 47.09
C GLY A 138 -78.07 -1.72 47.26
N TYR A 139 -77.44 -2.86 46.94
CA TYR A 139 -78.03 -4.19 47.15
C TYR A 139 -78.27 -4.51 48.63
N LEU A 140 -77.31 -4.20 49.50
CA LEU A 140 -77.45 -4.38 50.95
C LEU A 140 -78.65 -3.60 51.49
N LYS A 141 -78.76 -2.31 51.14
CA LYS A 141 -79.89 -1.47 51.56
C LYS A 141 -81.24 -2.01 51.05
N SER A 142 -81.26 -2.61 49.85
CA SER A 142 -82.48 -3.25 49.32
C SER A 142 -82.88 -4.50 50.10
N LEU A 143 -81.91 -5.27 50.61
CA LEU A 143 -82.18 -6.45 51.43
C LEU A 143 -82.66 -6.06 52.83
N GLU A 144 -82.07 -5.01 53.43
CA GLU A 144 -82.47 -4.48 54.73
C GLU A 144 -83.89 -3.89 54.71
N ASN A 145 -84.29 -3.25 53.60
CA ASN A 145 -85.64 -2.69 53.44
C ASN A 145 -86.67 -3.70 52.89
N GLY A 146 -86.22 -4.87 52.42
CA GLY A 146 -87.07 -5.92 51.85
C GLY A 146 -87.37 -7.08 52.82
N GLY A 147 -86.90 -6.98 54.07
CA GLY A 147 -87.24 -7.90 55.15
C GLY A 147 -88.43 -7.40 55.96
N ASP A 148 -89.64 -7.71 55.48
CA ASP A 148 -90.84 -7.89 56.30
C ASP A 148 -91.12 -9.40 56.37
#